data_AF-H0EJD1-F1
#
_entry.id   AF-H0EJD1-F1
#
_cell.length_a   1.000
_cell.length_b   1.000
_cell.length_c   1.000
_cell.angle_alpha   90.00
_cell.angle_beta   90.00
_cell.angle_gamma   90.00
#
_symmetry.space_group_name_H-M   'P 1'
#
loop_
_entity.id
_entity.type
_entity.pdbx_description
1 polymer ?
#
loop_
_entity_poly.entity_id
_entity_poly.type
_entity_poly.pdbx_seq_one_letter_code
_entity_poly.pdbx_strand_id
1 'polypeptide(L)'
;MGGSAFALRVPPLNTPHDNYQSASDKRYVQVDVHHLPTAERFQWELFHSAHGDLWNILGATIRPFGLTANDVGLYLRIPEIEALDKKKSLIFLTSDPKRVLDFLGLDEDKWWKQFETQGEMFQYATKNRMFWVKEEADDVKEGDVLTNVDLGQEGGDAGKKKLKHNDRQRMAKRPIFRAWIDEFIPMLRKQGGPKEPEITREQIRDEAFYKFGVREVYEKRLKDWQLARHLEELKRDMIKGQIPPVEEIPEGPPFRSAAIRMLIDVIMGGKEFDGTIPPAARKSEEGFYDLDLVQSFITLNWRRAGELGLAHQQVRAMETMRAKEQKKRKAAEEMDRHACAAGPI
;
A
#
# COMPACT_ATOMS: atom_id res chain seq x y z
N MET A 1 -16.38 -9.21 -0.59
CA MET A 1 -16.87 -10.46 0.04
C MET A 1 -18.01 -10.08 0.96
N GLY A 2 -19.22 -10.62 0.74
CA GLY A 2 -20.36 -10.40 1.62
C GLY A 2 -20.40 -11.50 2.66
N GLY A 3 -19.96 -11.20 3.89
CA GLY A 3 -20.22 -12.06 5.04
C GLY A 3 -21.63 -11.81 5.55
N SER A 4 -22.37 -12.86 5.85
CA SER A 4 -23.66 -12.76 6.56
C SER A 4 -23.44 -13.27 7.99
N ALA A 5 -23.75 -12.44 8.98
CA ALA A 5 -23.68 -12.82 10.38
C ALA A 5 -25.06 -13.31 10.83
N PHE A 6 -25.11 -14.51 11.41
CA PHE A 6 -26.34 -15.09 11.94
C PHE A 6 -26.19 -15.33 13.45
N ALA A 7 -27.23 -14.99 14.21
CA ALA A 7 -27.34 -15.41 15.61
C ALA A 7 -28.01 -16.79 15.65
N LEU A 8 -27.24 -17.83 16.01
CA LEU A 8 -27.75 -19.19 16.13
C LEU A 8 -27.90 -19.58 17.60
N ARG A 9 -29.00 -20.26 17.92
CA ARG A 9 -29.25 -20.83 19.25
C ARG A 9 -28.43 -22.10 19.40
N VAL A 10 -27.62 -22.19 20.44
CA VAL A 10 -26.89 -23.43 20.75
C VAL A 10 -27.69 -24.23 21.77
N PRO A 11 -28.00 -25.51 21.51
CA PRO A 11 -28.56 -26.38 22.53
C PRO A 11 -27.55 -26.59 23.67
N PRO A 12 -27.99 -26.79 24.91
CA PRO A 12 -27.09 -26.97 26.04
C PRO A 12 -26.16 -28.17 25.79
N LEU A 13 -24.85 -27.91 25.74
CA LEU A 13 -23.83 -28.95 25.74
C LEU A 13 -23.69 -29.47 27.17
N ASN A 14 -23.94 -30.76 27.39
CA ASN A 14 -23.64 -31.44 28.64
C ASN A 14 -22.12 -31.61 28.74
N THR A 15 -21.41 -30.57 29.16
CA THR A 15 -20.00 -30.66 29.58
C THR A 15 -19.94 -30.93 31.09
N PRO A 16 -19.04 -31.79 31.59
CA PRO A 16 -19.01 -32.22 33.00
C PRO A 16 -18.63 -31.13 34.01
N HIS A 17 -18.34 -29.90 33.55
CA HIS A 17 -17.83 -28.81 34.38
C HIS A 17 -18.81 -27.65 34.59
N ASP A 18 -20.01 -27.70 34.00
CA ASP A 18 -21.00 -26.66 34.22
C ASP A 18 -21.83 -26.99 35.47
N ASN A 19 -21.56 -26.29 36.57
CA ASN A 19 -22.36 -26.32 37.79
C ASN A 19 -23.69 -25.57 37.51
N TYR A 20 -24.65 -26.27 36.88
CA TYR A 20 -25.91 -25.70 36.41
C TYR A 20 -26.85 -25.36 37.58
N GLN A 21 -26.87 -24.09 37.99
CA GLN A 21 -28.08 -23.48 38.53
C GLN A 21 -28.75 -22.64 37.44
N SER A 22 -29.98 -23.04 37.10
CA SER A 22 -30.94 -22.45 36.15
C SER A 22 -30.92 -22.97 34.70
N ALA A 23 -32.00 -23.65 34.34
CA ALA A 23 -32.32 -24.16 33.01
C ALA A 23 -32.96 -23.10 32.08
N SER A 24 -32.75 -21.80 32.32
CA SER A 24 -33.47 -20.72 31.62
C SER A 24 -32.65 -19.86 30.66
N ASP A 25 -31.32 -19.95 30.64
CA ASP A 25 -30.52 -19.03 29.83
C ASP A 25 -30.32 -19.54 28.40
N LYS A 26 -31.09 -18.97 27.48
CA LYS A 26 -30.89 -19.14 26.03
C LYS A 26 -29.51 -18.59 25.65
N ARG A 27 -28.54 -19.48 25.44
CA ARG A 27 -27.20 -19.14 24.93
C ARG A 27 -27.29 -18.92 23.41
N TYR A 28 -26.86 -17.74 22.97
CA TYR A 28 -26.71 -17.40 21.56
C TYR A 28 -25.23 -17.36 21.21
N VAL A 29 -24.89 -17.80 20.01
CA VAL A 29 -23.55 -17.62 19.46
C VAL A 29 -23.64 -16.84 18.16
N GLN A 30 -22.60 -16.04 17.91
CA GLN A 30 -22.39 -15.45 16.61
C GLN A 30 -21.72 -16.49 15.72
N VAL A 31 -22.33 -16.74 14.55
CA VAL A 31 -21.74 -17.58 13.51
C VAL A 31 -21.52 -16.73 12.27
N ASP A 32 -20.26 -16.66 11.87
CA ASP A 32 -19.85 -16.03 10.62
C ASP A 32 -19.71 -17.12 9.55
N VAL A 33 -20.45 -17.00 8.45
CA VAL A 33 -20.44 -17.98 7.35
C VAL A 33 -19.71 -17.41 6.15
N HIS A 34 -18.64 -18.08 5.73
CA HIS A 34 -17.84 -17.71 4.57
C HIS A 34 -18.18 -18.61 3.37
N HIS A 35 -18.57 -18.00 2.25
CA HIS A 35 -18.78 -18.72 0.99
C HIS A 35 -17.50 -18.68 0.15
N LEU A 36 -16.86 -19.84 -0.04
CA LEU A 36 -15.59 -19.97 -0.74
C LEU A 36 -15.82 -20.77 -2.03
N PRO A 37 -15.70 -20.15 -3.21
CA PRO A 37 -16.15 -20.74 -4.47
C PRO A 37 -15.20 -21.81 -5.03
N THR A 38 -13.97 -21.90 -4.53
CA THR A 38 -12.95 -22.83 -5.02
C THR A 38 -12.31 -23.60 -3.87
N ALA A 39 -11.87 -24.83 -4.15
CA ALA A 39 -11.14 -25.66 -3.18
C ALA A 39 -9.85 -24.98 -2.70
N GLU A 40 -9.14 -24.31 -3.60
CA GLU A 40 -7.93 -23.54 -3.27
C GLU A 40 -8.21 -22.44 -2.24
N ARG A 41 -9.32 -21.71 -2.43
CA ARG A 41 -9.72 -20.66 -1.49
C ARG A 41 -10.14 -21.22 -0.14
N PHE A 42 -10.81 -22.38 -0.14
CA PHE A 42 -11.14 -23.10 1.09
C PHE A 42 -9.88 -23.56 1.83
N GLN A 43 -8.90 -24.13 1.14
CA GLN A 43 -7.63 -24.55 1.72
C GLN A 43 -6.86 -23.38 2.33
N TRP A 44 -6.80 -22.24 1.63
CA TRP A 44 -6.17 -21.04 2.17
C TRP A 44 -6.90 -20.50 3.41
N GLU A 45 -8.23 -20.44 3.39
CA GLU A 45 -9.00 -19.95 4.54
C GLU A 45 -8.81 -20.85 5.77
N LEU A 46 -8.82 -22.18 5.57
CA LEU A 46 -8.56 -23.16 6.62
C LEU A 46 -7.16 -22.99 7.20
N PHE A 47 -6.16 -22.84 6.32
CA PHE A 47 -4.77 -22.59 6.71
C PHE A 47 -4.60 -21.26 7.47
N HIS A 48 -5.20 -20.18 6.98
CA HIS A 48 -5.09 -18.84 7.56
C HIS A 48 -5.87 -18.69 8.88
N SER A 49 -6.93 -19.48 9.07
CA SER A 49 -7.73 -19.49 10.29
C SER A 49 -7.25 -20.49 11.35
N ALA A 50 -6.31 -21.37 10.99
CA ALA A 50 -5.78 -22.38 11.89
C ALA A 50 -5.07 -21.77 13.11
N HIS A 51 -5.20 -22.45 14.26
CA HIS A 51 -4.46 -22.16 15.51
C HIS A 51 -4.66 -20.76 16.11
N GLY A 52 -5.73 -20.07 15.74
CA GLY A 52 -6.14 -18.80 16.37
C GLY A 52 -5.11 -17.68 16.19
N ASP A 53 -4.27 -17.44 17.20
CA ASP A 53 -3.32 -16.32 17.23
C ASP A 53 -1.96 -16.63 16.60
N LEU A 54 -1.71 -17.86 16.19
CA LEU A 54 -0.42 -18.24 15.60
C LEU A 54 -0.07 -17.38 14.38
N TRP A 55 -1.04 -17.07 13.51
CA TRP A 55 -0.83 -16.17 12.37
C TRP A 55 -0.53 -14.72 12.77
N ASN A 56 -1.05 -14.25 13.90
CA ASN A 56 -0.71 -12.91 14.40
C ASN A 56 0.73 -12.87 14.87
N ILE A 57 1.20 -13.94 15.52
CA ILE A 57 2.60 -14.10 15.95
C ILE A 57 3.52 -14.17 14.74
N LEU A 58 3.27 -15.12 13.83
CA LEU A 58 4.06 -15.26 12.60
C LEU A 58 4.04 -13.98 11.76
N GLY A 59 2.88 -13.33 11.66
CA GLY A 59 2.72 -12.07 10.96
C GLY A 59 3.49 -10.91 11.60
N ALA A 60 3.79 -10.94 12.89
CA ALA A 60 4.71 -10.00 13.53
C ALA A 60 6.17 -10.34 13.23
N THR A 61 6.51 -11.63 13.16
CA THR A 61 7.87 -12.13 12.86
C THR A 61 8.29 -11.86 11.41
N ILE A 62 7.46 -12.17 10.42
CA ILE A 62 7.84 -12.13 9.00
C ILE A 62 7.72 -10.74 8.38
N ARG A 63 6.95 -9.84 9.01
CA ARG A 63 6.65 -8.50 8.49
C ARG A 63 7.91 -7.67 8.30
N PRO A 64 8.83 -7.54 9.29
CA PRO A 64 10.08 -6.80 9.09
C PRO A 64 10.88 -7.25 7.83
N PHE A 65 10.81 -8.53 7.46
CA PHE A 65 11.44 -9.10 6.26
C PHE A 65 10.65 -8.87 4.96
N GLY A 66 9.68 -7.97 4.97
CA GLY A 66 8.89 -7.62 3.78
C GLY A 66 7.81 -8.64 3.43
N LEU A 67 7.52 -9.64 4.26
CA LEU A 67 6.45 -10.60 3.99
C LEU A 67 5.13 -10.21 4.64
N THR A 68 4.01 -10.59 4.04
CA THR A 68 2.67 -10.43 4.64
C THR A 68 1.74 -11.50 4.11
N ALA A 69 1.05 -12.20 5.01
CA ALA A 69 -0.08 -13.05 4.66
C ALA A 69 -1.39 -12.25 4.86
N ASN A 70 -2.34 -12.42 3.95
CA ASN A 70 -3.70 -11.89 4.09
C ASN A 70 -4.72 -13.00 3.78
N ASP A 71 -5.98 -12.62 3.61
CA ASP A 71 -7.06 -13.55 3.28
C ASP A 71 -6.91 -14.23 1.91
N VAL A 72 -5.99 -13.80 1.06
CA VAL A 72 -5.76 -14.33 -0.30
C VAL A 72 -4.51 -15.20 -0.41
N GLY A 73 -3.42 -14.83 0.26
CA GLY A 73 -2.15 -15.52 0.07
C GLY A 73 -1.01 -14.87 0.85
N LEU A 74 0.20 -15.37 0.57
CA LEU A 74 1.45 -14.77 1.00
C LEU A 74 1.95 -13.77 -0.06
N TYR A 75 2.45 -12.64 0.41
CA TYR A 75 2.95 -11.54 -0.41
C TYR A 75 4.33 -11.07 0.04
N LEU A 76 5.11 -10.61 -0.94
CA LEU A 76 6.33 -9.84 -0.76
C LEU A 76 6.03 -8.35 -0.91
N ARG A 77 6.66 -7.49 -0.11
CA ARG A 77 6.45 -6.04 -0.07
C ARG A 77 7.65 -5.28 -0.61
N ILE A 78 7.41 -4.44 -1.61
CA ILE A 78 8.38 -3.49 -2.15
C ILE A 78 8.65 -2.38 -1.10
N PRO A 79 9.85 -2.27 -0.51
CA PRO A 79 10.17 -1.29 0.54
C PRO A 79 9.90 0.17 0.12
N GLU A 80 10.22 0.52 -1.13
CA GLU A 80 10.11 1.87 -1.68
C GLU A 80 8.64 2.33 -1.82
N ILE A 81 7.71 1.38 -1.83
CA ILE A 81 6.28 1.64 -1.99
C ILE A 81 5.54 1.52 -0.65
N GLU A 82 5.93 0.58 0.22
CA GLU A 82 5.10 0.17 1.36
C GLU A 82 4.82 1.26 2.40
N ALA A 83 5.72 2.24 2.53
CA ALA A 83 5.54 3.37 3.45
C ALA A 83 4.41 4.32 3.00
N LEU A 84 4.15 4.37 1.69
CA LEU A 84 3.24 5.31 1.05
C LEU A 84 1.95 4.63 0.58
N ASP A 85 2.06 3.45 -0.01
CA ASP A 85 0.93 2.66 -0.49
C ASP A 85 1.15 1.16 -0.24
N LYS A 86 0.66 0.70 0.92
CA LYS A 86 0.75 -0.70 1.34
C LYS A 86 0.08 -1.67 0.37
N LYS A 87 -0.94 -1.25 -0.38
CA LYS A 87 -1.64 -2.17 -1.29
C LYS A 87 -0.84 -2.35 -2.57
N LYS A 88 -0.29 -1.27 -3.11
CA LYS A 88 0.55 -1.32 -4.31
C LYS A 88 1.91 -1.97 -4.07
N SER A 89 2.40 -2.00 -2.83
CA SER A 89 3.67 -2.67 -2.54
C SER A 89 3.62 -4.20 -2.61
N LEU A 90 2.41 -4.79 -2.64
CA LEU A 90 2.23 -6.24 -2.55
C LEU A 90 2.48 -6.95 -3.88
N ILE A 91 3.41 -7.91 -3.86
CA ILE A 91 3.66 -8.89 -4.92
C ILE A 91 3.18 -10.25 -4.41
N PHE A 92 2.20 -10.84 -5.09
CA PHE A 92 1.68 -12.16 -4.72
C PHE A 92 2.76 -13.23 -4.93
N LEU A 93 2.95 -14.08 -3.92
CA LEU A 93 3.88 -15.21 -3.99
C LEU A 93 3.14 -16.53 -4.21
N THR A 94 2.21 -16.85 -3.32
CA THR A 94 1.47 -18.13 -3.35
C THR A 94 0.26 -18.10 -2.43
N SER A 95 -0.74 -18.92 -2.75
CA SER A 95 -1.86 -19.27 -1.87
C SER A 95 -1.83 -20.75 -1.45
N ASP A 96 -0.74 -21.47 -1.76
CA ASP A 96 -0.51 -22.86 -1.36
C ASP A 96 0.09 -22.91 0.06
N PRO A 97 -0.62 -23.46 1.07
CA PRO A 97 -0.14 -23.60 2.44
C PRO A 97 1.23 -24.27 2.56
N LYS A 98 1.47 -25.33 1.78
CA LYS A 98 2.72 -26.09 1.85
C LYS A 98 3.91 -25.23 1.44
N ARG A 99 3.77 -24.49 0.34
CA ARG A 99 4.82 -23.58 -0.13
C ARG A 99 5.05 -22.43 0.85
N VAL A 100 4.02 -21.98 1.56
CA VAL A 100 4.19 -20.98 2.62
C VAL A 100 4.99 -21.56 3.78
N LEU A 101 4.62 -22.73 4.30
CA LEU A 101 5.32 -23.35 5.43
C LEU A 101 6.78 -23.68 5.10
N ASP A 102 7.05 -24.27 3.93
CA ASP A 102 8.42 -24.48 3.42
C ASP A 102 9.21 -23.16 3.36
N PHE A 103 8.60 -22.11 2.80
CA PHE A 103 9.28 -20.82 2.69
C PHE A 103 9.52 -20.14 4.04
N LEU A 104 8.70 -20.43 5.05
CA LEU A 104 8.85 -19.93 6.41
C LEU A 104 9.77 -20.81 7.29
N GLY A 105 10.18 -21.98 6.80
CA GLY A 105 10.96 -22.96 7.56
C GLY A 105 10.14 -23.67 8.65
N LEU A 106 8.84 -23.83 8.44
CA LEU A 106 7.91 -24.41 9.39
C LEU A 106 7.46 -25.82 8.97
N ASP A 107 7.26 -26.69 9.95
CA ASP A 107 6.90 -28.11 9.74
C ASP A 107 5.42 -28.27 9.35
N GLU A 108 5.18 -28.74 8.12
CA GLU A 108 3.83 -28.97 7.57
C GLU A 108 3.02 -29.99 8.38
N ASP A 109 3.62 -31.10 8.77
CA ASP A 109 2.93 -32.18 9.47
C ASP A 109 2.49 -31.75 10.87
N LYS A 110 3.31 -30.93 11.54
CA LYS A 110 2.96 -30.37 12.84
C LYS A 110 1.90 -29.28 12.70
N TRP A 111 1.91 -28.46 11.65
CA TRP A 111 0.87 -27.44 11.41
C TRP A 111 -0.53 -28.05 11.36
N TRP A 112 -0.72 -29.22 10.75
CA TRP A 112 -2.06 -29.80 10.64
C TRP A 112 -2.52 -30.60 11.87
N LYS A 113 -1.73 -30.61 12.94
CA LYS A 113 -2.05 -31.27 14.21
C LYS A 113 -2.38 -30.25 15.29
N GLN A 114 -3.20 -30.65 16.24
CA GLN A 114 -3.48 -29.83 17.42
C GLN A 114 -2.21 -29.66 18.26
N PHE A 115 -1.98 -28.45 18.78
CA PHE A 115 -0.99 -28.20 19.81
C PHE A 115 -1.53 -28.61 21.17
N GLU A 116 -0.75 -29.37 21.95
CA GLU A 116 -1.15 -29.84 23.27
C GLU A 116 -1.22 -28.69 24.27
N THR A 117 -0.32 -27.71 24.11
CA THR A 117 -0.23 -26.55 24.99
C THR A 117 0.06 -25.28 24.22
N GLN A 118 -0.25 -24.14 24.82
CA GLN A 118 0.14 -22.83 24.30
C GLN A 118 1.66 -22.69 24.17
N GLY A 119 2.42 -23.26 25.11
CA GLY A 119 3.89 -23.26 25.08
C GLY A 119 4.44 -24.02 23.86
N GLU A 120 3.84 -25.15 23.50
CA GLU A 120 4.22 -25.90 22.30
C GLU A 120 3.98 -25.07 21.02
N MET A 121 2.82 -24.41 20.91
CA MET A 121 2.53 -23.51 19.79
C MET A 121 3.53 -22.35 19.70
N PHE A 122 3.94 -21.78 20.84
CA PHE A 122 4.95 -20.74 20.88
C PHE A 122 6.32 -21.24 20.44
N GLN A 123 6.75 -22.41 20.91
CA GLN A 123 7.99 -23.05 20.46
C GLN A 123 7.97 -23.38 18.97
N TYR A 124 6.81 -23.78 18.43
CA TYR A 124 6.65 -23.97 17.00
C TYR A 124 6.84 -22.67 16.22
N ALA A 125 6.28 -21.55 16.71
CA ALA A 125 6.47 -20.24 16.09
C ALA A 125 7.93 -19.79 16.04
N THR A 126 8.77 -20.19 17.02
CA THR A 126 10.20 -19.86 17.02
C THR A 126 11.03 -20.65 16.00
N LYS A 127 10.47 -21.72 15.42
CA LYS A 127 11.13 -22.47 14.33
C LYS A 127 11.09 -21.74 13.00
N ASN A 128 10.31 -20.66 12.90
CA ASN A 128 10.36 -19.79 11.74
C ASN A 128 11.80 -19.27 11.55
N ARG A 129 12.35 -19.43 10.34
CA ARG A 129 13.75 -19.07 10.05
C ARG A 129 14.06 -17.57 10.13
N MET A 130 13.05 -16.72 10.25
CA MET A 130 13.19 -15.27 10.43
C MET A 130 12.98 -14.85 11.91
N PHE A 131 12.77 -15.81 12.82
CA PHE A 131 12.57 -15.55 14.23
C PHE A 131 13.87 -15.23 14.94
N TRP A 132 13.87 -14.12 15.66
CA TRP A 132 14.91 -13.78 16.64
C TRP A 132 14.35 -12.78 17.65
N VAL A 133 15.01 -12.69 18.81
CA VAL A 133 14.63 -11.86 19.95
C VAL A 133 15.68 -10.78 20.15
N LYS A 134 15.24 -9.52 20.14
CA LYS A 134 16.15 -8.39 20.36
C LYS A 134 16.52 -8.28 21.84
N GLU A 135 17.78 -7.93 22.11
CA GLU A 135 18.22 -7.51 23.44
C GLU A 135 17.53 -6.20 23.84
N GLU A 136 17.44 -5.92 25.14
CA GLU A 136 16.91 -4.63 25.61
C GLU A 136 17.87 -3.53 25.17
N ALA A 137 17.47 -2.75 24.17
CA ALA A 137 18.17 -1.53 23.81
C ALA A 137 17.86 -0.48 24.87
N ASP A 138 18.90 0.10 25.48
CA ASP A 138 18.80 1.31 26.27
C ASP A 138 18.05 2.40 25.45
N ASP A 139 16.98 2.94 26.05
CA ASP A 139 16.19 4.10 25.63
C ASP A 139 16.42 4.63 24.20
N VAL A 140 15.73 4.04 23.21
CA VAL A 140 15.55 4.71 21.92
C VAL A 140 14.61 5.90 22.14
N LYS A 141 15.16 7.11 22.07
CA LYS A 141 14.43 8.38 22.20
C LYS A 141 13.24 8.42 21.25
N GLU A 142 12.11 8.84 21.78
CA GLU A 142 10.88 9.13 21.06
C GLU A 142 11.17 10.22 19.99
N GLY A 143 11.20 9.85 18.72
CA GLY A 143 11.32 10.82 17.62
C GLY A 143 12.20 10.43 16.43
N ASP A 144 12.93 9.30 16.46
CA ASP A 144 13.76 8.93 15.30
C ASP A 144 12.91 8.33 14.18
N VAL A 145 13.01 8.95 13.01
CA VAL A 145 12.20 8.67 11.82
C VAL A 145 12.48 7.24 11.34
N LEU A 146 11.40 6.50 11.08
CA LEU A 146 11.33 5.11 10.60
C LEU A 146 12.09 4.86 9.28
N THR A 147 13.43 4.83 9.29
CA THR A 147 14.24 4.43 8.12
C THR A 147 15.06 3.18 8.33
N ASN A 148 15.16 2.64 9.54
CA ASN A 148 15.72 1.31 9.78
C ASN A 148 14.63 0.40 10.32
N VAL A 149 14.35 -0.65 9.57
CA VAL A 149 13.40 -1.70 9.94
C VAL A 149 13.94 -2.34 11.22
N ASP A 150 13.28 -2.10 12.36
CA ASP A 150 13.47 -2.88 13.59
C ASP A 150 13.05 -4.34 13.27
N LEU A 151 13.99 -5.09 12.69
CA LEU A 151 13.92 -6.53 12.56
C LEU A 151 13.98 -7.07 14.01
N GLY A 152 13.21 -8.08 14.38
CA GLY A 152 13.29 -8.72 15.71
C GLY A 152 12.05 -8.57 16.60
N GLN A 153 11.81 -9.57 17.44
CA GLN A 153 10.74 -9.55 18.43
C GLN A 153 11.19 -8.80 19.68
N GLU A 154 10.55 -7.66 19.93
CA GLU A 154 10.66 -6.94 21.20
C GLU A 154 9.46 -7.34 22.05
N GLY A 155 9.69 -8.12 23.12
CA GLY A 155 8.71 -8.43 24.16
C GLY A 155 8.83 -7.52 25.38
N GLY A 156 7.85 -7.58 26.28
CA GLY A 156 7.79 -6.76 27.50
C GLY A 156 7.47 -5.29 27.24
N ASP A 157 7.81 -4.40 28.19
CA ASP A 157 7.40 -2.99 28.15
C ASP A 157 8.03 -2.20 27.00
N ALA A 158 9.26 -2.53 26.60
CA ALA A 158 9.91 -1.96 25.43
C ALA A 158 9.14 -2.31 24.13
N GLY A 159 8.77 -3.58 23.98
CA GLY A 159 7.97 -4.07 22.86
C GLY A 159 6.62 -3.39 22.76
N LYS A 160 5.92 -3.23 23.89
CA LYS A 160 4.60 -2.57 23.98
C LYS A 160 4.61 -1.16 23.41
N LYS A 161 5.66 -0.37 23.68
CA LYS A 161 5.78 1.02 23.21
C LYS A 161 5.89 1.12 21.69
N LYS A 162 6.46 0.12 21.02
CA LYS A 162 6.66 0.10 19.56
C LYS A 162 5.56 -0.63 18.77
N LEU A 163 4.56 -1.19 19.45
CA LEU A 163 3.47 -1.89 18.77
C LEU A 163 2.67 -0.96 17.86
N LYS A 164 2.36 -1.42 16.65
CA LYS A 164 1.44 -0.71 15.75
C LYS A 164 0.01 -0.74 16.31
N HIS A 165 -0.85 0.18 15.85
CA HIS A 165 -2.24 0.29 16.32
C HIS A 165 -2.99 -1.05 16.37
N ASN A 166 -2.90 -1.87 15.33
CA ASN A 166 -3.54 -3.18 15.29
C ASN A 166 -2.96 -4.15 16.32
N ASP A 167 -1.64 -4.13 16.52
CA ASP A 167 -0.97 -4.99 17.51
C ASP A 167 -1.33 -4.56 18.94
N ARG A 168 -1.49 -3.25 19.20
CA ARG A 168 -2.03 -2.73 20.47
C ARG A 168 -3.46 -3.20 20.74
N GLN A 169 -4.33 -3.19 19.72
CA GLN A 169 -5.68 -3.73 19.87
C GLN A 169 -5.68 -5.24 20.17
N ARG A 170 -4.73 -5.98 19.56
CA ARG A 170 -4.57 -7.42 19.82
C ARG A 170 -4.13 -7.68 21.26
N MET A 171 -3.15 -6.94 21.78
CA MET A 171 -2.75 -7.04 23.19
C MET A 171 -3.92 -6.91 24.17
N ALA A 172 -4.88 -6.04 23.87
CA ALA A 172 -6.06 -5.83 24.72
C ALA A 172 -7.09 -6.96 24.61
N LYS A 173 -7.29 -7.52 23.40
CA LYS A 173 -8.41 -8.43 23.11
C LYS A 173 -8.02 -9.90 23.02
N ARG A 174 -6.73 -10.21 22.94
CA ARG A 174 -6.23 -11.53 22.53
C ARG A 174 -5.24 -12.09 23.57
N PRO A 175 -5.71 -12.94 24.51
CA PRO A 175 -4.90 -13.43 25.61
C PRO A 175 -3.65 -14.20 25.17
N ILE A 176 -3.73 -14.98 24.09
CA ILE A 176 -2.61 -15.77 23.55
C ILE A 176 -1.54 -14.83 22.98
N PHE A 177 -1.93 -13.86 22.13
CA PHE A 177 -0.99 -12.87 21.61
C PHE A 177 -0.34 -12.03 22.73
N ARG A 178 -1.10 -11.69 23.78
CA ARG A 178 -0.56 -11.00 24.96
C ARG A 178 0.48 -11.85 25.69
N ALA A 179 0.19 -13.13 25.96
CA ALA A 179 1.12 -14.03 26.63
C ALA A 179 2.41 -14.26 25.81
N TRP A 180 2.33 -14.24 24.48
CA TRP A 180 3.51 -14.25 23.62
C TRP A 180 4.44 -13.06 23.90
N ILE A 181 3.89 -11.84 23.92
CA ILE A 181 4.66 -10.60 24.09
C ILE A 181 5.12 -10.39 25.54
N ASP A 182 4.25 -10.66 26.52
CA ASP A 182 4.47 -10.29 27.93
C ASP A 182 5.24 -11.36 28.71
N GLU A 183 5.11 -12.63 28.33
CA GLU A 183 5.64 -13.75 29.11
C GLU A 183 6.70 -14.52 28.30
N PHE A 184 6.35 -14.97 27.10
CA PHE A 184 7.19 -15.89 26.34
C PHE A 184 8.45 -15.24 25.74
N ILE A 185 8.34 -14.09 25.07
CA ILE A 185 9.52 -13.41 24.51
C ILE A 185 10.51 -12.99 25.61
N PRO A 186 10.10 -12.37 26.75
CA PRO A 186 11.01 -12.08 27.85
C PRO A 186 11.65 -13.34 28.46
N MET A 187 10.90 -14.44 28.59
CA MET A 187 11.44 -15.72 29.05
C MET A 187 12.53 -16.23 28.09
N LEU A 188 12.28 -16.24 26.78
CA LEU A 188 13.26 -16.66 25.78
C LEU A 188 14.51 -15.79 25.78
N ARG A 189 14.35 -14.47 25.96
CA ARG A 189 15.49 -13.55 26.09
C ARG A 189 16.38 -13.94 27.26
N LYS A 190 15.81 -14.21 28.43
CA LYS A 190 16.55 -14.66 29.63
C LYS A 190 17.22 -16.01 29.45
N GLN A 191 16.67 -16.88 28.62
CA GLN A 191 17.23 -18.20 28.29
C GLN A 191 18.31 -18.15 27.20
N GLY A 192 18.64 -16.97 26.67
CA GLY A 192 19.65 -16.82 25.62
C GLY A 192 19.17 -17.24 24.24
N GLY A 193 17.89 -16.98 23.92
CA GLY A 193 17.35 -17.21 22.58
C GLY A 193 18.11 -16.48 21.46
N PRO A 194 17.79 -16.76 20.17
CA PRO A 194 18.51 -16.20 19.03
C PRO A 194 18.50 -14.67 19.07
N LYS A 195 19.68 -14.05 19.04
CA LYS A 195 19.87 -12.61 19.27
C LYS A 195 19.91 -11.76 18.01
N GLU A 196 20.13 -12.38 16.86
CA GLU A 196 20.27 -11.72 15.58
C GLU A 196 19.51 -12.50 14.50
N PRO A 197 19.05 -11.82 13.43
CA PRO A 197 18.45 -12.49 12.30
C PRO A 197 19.50 -13.27 11.52
N GLU A 198 19.25 -14.56 11.28
CA GLU A 198 20.10 -15.38 10.40
C GLU A 198 19.96 -15.03 8.90
N ILE A 199 18.89 -14.31 8.55
CA ILE A 199 18.55 -13.98 7.17
C ILE A 199 18.12 -12.52 7.05
N THR A 200 18.50 -11.84 5.98
CA THR A 200 18.12 -10.44 5.73
C THR A 200 16.86 -10.32 4.88
N ARG A 201 16.28 -9.11 4.84
CA ARG A 201 15.14 -8.81 3.98
C ARG A 201 15.48 -8.96 2.49
N GLU A 202 16.69 -8.59 2.09
CA GLU A 202 17.18 -8.69 0.72
C GLU A 202 17.34 -10.15 0.31
N GLN A 203 17.88 -10.99 1.21
CA GLN A 203 17.96 -12.43 0.99
C GLN A 203 16.57 -13.06 0.83
N ILE A 204 15.59 -12.69 1.67
CA ILE A 204 14.20 -13.14 1.53
C ILE A 204 13.60 -12.71 0.18
N ARG A 205 13.85 -11.48 -0.27
CA ARG A 205 13.41 -10.99 -1.58
C ARG A 205 14.01 -11.83 -2.71
N ASP A 206 15.31 -12.06 -2.69
CA ASP A 206 16.02 -12.77 -3.75
C ASP A 206 15.64 -14.26 -3.78
N GLU A 207 15.44 -14.88 -2.63
CA GLU A 207 14.86 -16.22 -2.55
C GLU A 207 13.42 -16.29 -3.06
N ALA A 208 12.61 -15.26 -2.77
CA ALA A 208 11.24 -15.21 -3.30
C ALA A 208 11.24 -15.07 -4.83
N PHE A 209 12.17 -14.30 -5.40
CA PHE A 209 12.38 -14.24 -6.84
C PHE A 209 12.70 -15.60 -7.43
N TYR A 210 13.61 -16.35 -6.81
CA TYR A 210 13.98 -17.67 -7.28
C TYR A 210 12.85 -18.70 -7.11
N LYS A 211 12.26 -18.81 -5.91
CA LYS A 211 11.26 -19.85 -5.59
C LYS A 211 9.89 -19.62 -6.23
N PHE A 212 9.50 -18.35 -6.46
CA PHE A 212 8.16 -18.01 -6.97
C PHE A 212 8.18 -17.34 -8.35
N GLY A 213 9.35 -17.01 -8.91
CA GLY A 213 9.45 -16.43 -10.25
C GLY A 213 8.89 -15.01 -10.38
N VAL A 214 8.92 -14.23 -9.29
CA VAL A 214 8.21 -12.92 -9.22
C VAL A 214 9.09 -11.70 -9.52
N ARG A 215 10.36 -11.90 -9.94
CA ARG A 215 11.33 -10.81 -10.18
C ARG A 215 10.80 -9.77 -11.17
N GLU A 216 10.36 -10.20 -12.35
CA GLU A 216 9.90 -9.28 -13.40
C GLU A 216 8.69 -8.45 -12.95
N VAL A 217 7.75 -9.08 -12.24
CA VAL A 217 6.56 -8.39 -11.71
C VAL A 217 6.95 -7.37 -10.64
N TYR A 218 7.91 -7.72 -9.78
CA TYR A 218 8.45 -6.83 -8.76
C TYR A 218 9.12 -5.61 -9.40
N GLU A 219 10.09 -5.84 -10.30
CA GLU A 219 10.90 -4.79 -10.93
C GLU A 219 10.04 -3.85 -11.78
N LYS A 220 9.10 -4.41 -12.56
CA LYS A 220 8.13 -3.61 -13.31
C LYS A 220 7.30 -2.73 -12.37
N ARG A 221 6.79 -3.27 -11.27
CA ARG A 221 5.96 -2.50 -10.33
C ARG A 221 6.75 -1.40 -9.62
N LEU A 222 8.00 -1.67 -9.25
CA LEU A 222 8.90 -0.67 -8.69
C LEU A 222 9.18 0.45 -9.71
N LYS A 223 9.48 0.09 -10.96
CA LYS A 223 9.73 1.06 -12.04
C LYS A 223 8.50 1.92 -12.34
N ASP A 224 7.32 1.31 -12.49
CA ASP A 224 6.07 2.03 -12.73
C ASP A 224 5.78 3.03 -11.59
N TRP A 225 6.04 2.63 -10.34
CA TRP A 225 5.89 3.49 -9.17
C TRP A 225 6.89 4.66 -9.17
N GLN A 226 8.17 4.38 -9.40
CA GLN A 226 9.22 5.40 -9.48
C GLN A 226 8.93 6.41 -10.59
N LEU A 227 8.51 5.94 -11.77
CA LEU A 227 8.14 6.81 -12.88
C LEU A 227 6.94 7.69 -12.52
N ALA A 228 5.89 7.12 -11.92
CA ALA A 228 4.73 7.91 -11.49
C ALA A 228 5.10 9.00 -10.47
N ARG A 229 5.94 8.67 -9.49
CA ARG A 229 6.46 9.64 -8.51
C ARG A 229 7.32 10.71 -9.17
N HIS A 230 8.24 10.32 -10.04
CA HIS A 230 9.09 11.24 -10.77
C HIS A 230 8.27 12.23 -11.59
N LEU A 231 7.20 11.78 -12.27
CA LEU A 231 6.28 12.66 -13.00
C LEU A 231 5.52 13.63 -12.08
N GLU A 232 5.15 13.20 -10.88
CA GLU A 232 4.49 14.04 -9.88
C GLU A 232 5.44 15.11 -9.34
N GLU A 233 6.66 14.72 -8.96
CA GLU A 233 7.73 15.60 -8.46
C GLU A 233 8.15 16.60 -9.55
N LEU A 234 8.33 16.15 -10.79
CA LEU A 234 8.59 16.99 -11.95
C LEU A 234 7.50 18.07 -12.12
N LYS A 235 6.23 17.70 -12.01
CA LYS A 235 5.12 18.64 -12.18
C LYS A 235 4.99 19.60 -11.00
N ARG A 236 5.06 19.09 -9.77
CA ARG A 236 4.77 19.84 -8.54
C ARG A 236 5.97 20.67 -8.09
N ASP A 237 7.13 20.03 -7.98
CA ASP A 237 8.30 20.62 -7.33
C ASP A 237 9.20 21.33 -8.34
N MET A 238 9.35 20.75 -9.54
CA MET A 238 10.15 21.38 -10.59
C MET A 238 9.36 22.44 -11.35
N ILE A 239 8.37 22.05 -12.17
CA ILE A 239 7.70 23.01 -13.06
C ILE A 239 6.94 24.08 -12.27
N LYS A 240 6.13 23.68 -11.29
CA LYS A 240 5.36 24.66 -10.50
C LYS A 240 6.16 25.32 -9.40
N GLY A 241 7.13 24.63 -8.80
CA GLY A 241 7.90 25.15 -7.67
C GLY A 241 9.00 26.13 -8.08
N GLN A 242 9.59 25.98 -9.27
CA GLN A 242 10.65 26.88 -9.75
C GLN A 242 10.12 28.19 -10.34
N ILE A 243 8.83 28.30 -10.65
CA ILE A 243 8.23 29.54 -11.15
C ILE A 243 7.87 30.43 -9.96
N PRO A 244 8.30 31.71 -9.95
CA PRO A 244 8.05 32.63 -8.84
C PRO A 244 6.58 32.63 -8.38
N PRO A 245 6.33 32.86 -7.08
CA PRO A 245 4.97 32.98 -6.56
C PRO A 245 4.23 34.16 -7.20
N VAL A 246 2.90 34.17 -7.12
CA VAL A 246 2.06 35.12 -7.87
C VAL A 246 2.36 36.57 -7.50
N GLU A 247 2.72 36.79 -6.24
CA GLU A 247 3.08 38.08 -5.65
C GLU A 247 4.32 38.70 -6.29
N GLU A 248 5.20 37.88 -6.87
CA GLU A 248 6.46 38.30 -7.52
C GLU A 248 6.33 38.42 -9.05
N ILE A 249 5.15 38.16 -9.61
CA ILE A 249 4.89 38.19 -11.05
C ILE A 249 4.03 39.43 -11.38
N PRO A 250 4.61 40.50 -11.96
CA PRO A 250 3.88 41.73 -12.29
C PRO A 250 2.65 41.53 -13.19
N GLU A 251 2.71 40.54 -14.09
CA GLU A 251 1.65 40.17 -15.03
C GLU A 251 0.48 39.42 -14.35
N GLY A 252 0.67 39.03 -13.09
CA GLY A 252 -0.35 38.44 -12.22
C GLY A 252 -0.62 36.94 -12.40
N PRO A 253 -1.64 36.41 -11.70
CA PRO A 253 -1.94 34.98 -11.65
C PRO A 253 -2.20 34.30 -13.02
N PRO A 254 -2.87 34.94 -14.00
CA PRO A 254 -3.09 34.33 -15.31
C PRO A 254 -1.79 34.03 -16.05
N PHE A 255 -0.79 34.91 -15.96
CA PHE A 255 0.50 34.73 -16.62
C PHE A 255 1.26 33.54 -16.03
N ARG A 256 1.31 33.45 -14.68
CA ARG A 256 1.91 32.30 -13.99
C ARG A 256 1.27 30.98 -14.42
N SER A 257 -0.06 30.97 -14.49
CA SER A 257 -0.83 29.78 -14.88
C SER A 257 -0.57 29.38 -16.33
N ALA A 258 -0.46 30.37 -17.22
CA ALA A 258 -0.12 30.17 -18.63
C ALA A 258 1.30 29.61 -18.80
N ALA A 259 2.28 30.16 -18.06
CA ALA A 259 3.66 29.68 -18.05
C ALA A 259 3.76 28.21 -17.61
N ILE A 260 3.13 27.86 -16.48
CA ILE A 260 3.08 26.47 -15.98
C ILE A 260 2.51 25.55 -17.03
N ARG A 261 1.37 25.92 -17.62
CA ARG A 261 0.69 25.06 -18.60
C ARG A 261 1.54 24.87 -19.85
N MET A 262 2.17 25.93 -20.34
CA MET A 262 3.08 25.86 -21.49
C MET A 262 4.27 24.96 -21.20
N LEU A 263 4.92 25.12 -20.04
CA LEU A 263 6.06 24.30 -19.65
C LEU A 263 5.70 22.82 -19.47
N ILE A 264 4.51 22.52 -18.92
CA ILE A 264 4.00 21.14 -18.87
C ILE A 264 3.83 20.58 -20.29
N ASP A 265 3.20 21.33 -21.19
CA ASP A 265 2.96 20.89 -22.57
C ASP A 265 4.26 20.67 -23.35
N VAL A 266 5.29 21.48 -23.11
CA VAL A 266 6.60 21.38 -23.75
C VAL A 266 7.42 20.24 -23.15
N ILE A 267 7.66 20.26 -21.83
CA ILE A 267 8.54 19.31 -21.15
C ILE A 267 7.89 17.94 -21.11
N MET A 268 6.66 17.84 -20.60
CA MET A 268 5.99 16.55 -20.41
C MET A 268 5.24 16.09 -21.67
N GLY A 269 4.71 17.04 -22.44
CA GLY A 269 3.98 16.76 -23.68
C GLY A 269 4.86 16.65 -24.92
N GLY A 270 6.15 16.94 -24.82
CA GLY A 270 7.11 16.82 -25.93
C GLY A 270 6.85 17.81 -27.07
N LYS A 271 6.20 18.94 -26.79
CA LYS A 271 5.94 19.96 -27.82
C LYS A 271 7.18 20.81 -28.09
N GLU A 272 7.23 21.34 -29.30
CA GLU A 272 8.22 22.34 -29.67
C GLU A 272 8.08 23.61 -28.83
N PHE A 273 9.22 24.21 -28.50
CA PHE A 273 9.36 25.52 -27.89
C PHE A 273 10.23 26.38 -28.81
N ASP A 274 9.66 27.48 -29.30
CA ASP A 274 10.28 28.32 -30.34
C ASP A 274 10.80 27.51 -31.55
N GLY A 275 10.02 26.51 -31.99
CA GLY A 275 10.27 25.72 -33.21
C GLY A 275 11.20 24.51 -33.06
N THR A 276 11.67 24.19 -31.84
CA THR A 276 12.48 22.99 -31.59
C THR A 276 12.05 22.27 -30.31
N ILE A 277 12.22 20.95 -30.25
CA ILE A 277 11.97 20.19 -29.01
C ILE A 277 13.18 20.36 -28.08
N PRO A 278 13.01 20.95 -26.89
CA PRO A 278 14.14 21.21 -26.01
C PRO A 278 14.71 19.90 -25.44
N PRO A 279 16.02 19.85 -25.11
CA PRO A 279 16.62 18.71 -24.44
C PRO A 279 15.91 18.30 -23.14
N ALA A 280 15.35 19.28 -22.41
CA ALA A 280 14.55 19.06 -21.21
C ALA A 280 13.30 18.19 -21.42
N ALA A 281 12.80 18.06 -22.64
CA ALA A 281 11.65 17.20 -22.97
C ALA A 281 12.05 15.76 -23.33
N ARG A 282 13.36 15.46 -23.41
CA ARG A 282 13.86 14.12 -23.71
C ARG A 282 13.83 13.25 -22.45
N LYS A 283 13.54 11.96 -22.66
CA LYS A 283 13.50 10.95 -21.61
C LYS A 283 14.67 9.99 -21.78
N SER A 284 15.14 9.41 -20.68
CA SER A 284 16.04 8.25 -20.72
C SER A 284 15.33 7.02 -21.32
N GLU A 285 16.09 5.97 -21.63
CA GLU A 285 15.53 4.68 -22.07
C GLU A 285 14.53 4.11 -21.05
N GLU A 286 14.69 4.48 -19.78
CA GLU A 286 13.82 4.06 -18.68
C GLU A 286 12.59 4.96 -18.49
N GLY A 287 12.52 6.09 -19.20
CA GLY A 287 11.36 7.00 -19.21
C GLY A 287 11.47 8.21 -18.27
N PHE A 288 12.60 8.38 -17.58
CA PHE A 288 12.83 9.48 -16.64
C PHE A 288 13.34 10.74 -17.36
N TYR A 289 13.03 11.92 -16.82
CA TYR A 289 13.56 13.20 -17.28
C TYR A 289 14.84 13.56 -16.52
N ASP A 290 15.74 14.24 -17.22
CA ASP A 290 16.91 14.85 -16.60
C ASP A 290 16.49 16.13 -15.87
N LEU A 291 16.56 16.11 -14.54
CA LEU A 291 16.08 17.21 -13.69
C LEU A 291 16.95 18.46 -13.82
N ASP A 292 18.25 18.33 -14.11
CA ASP A 292 19.16 19.46 -14.25
C ASP A 292 18.90 20.20 -15.57
N LEU A 293 18.67 19.45 -16.65
CA LEU A 293 18.24 20.03 -17.94
C LEU A 293 16.87 20.69 -17.82
N VAL A 294 15.93 20.06 -17.12
CA VAL A 294 14.61 20.64 -16.86
C VAL A 294 14.72 21.94 -16.06
N GLN A 295 15.49 21.95 -14.98
CA GLN A 295 15.66 23.13 -14.14
C GLN A 295 16.27 24.28 -14.93
N SER A 296 17.36 24.00 -15.66
CA SER A 296 18.04 25.00 -16.48
C SER A 296 17.09 25.60 -17.52
N PHE A 297 16.28 24.77 -18.17
CA PHE A 297 15.30 25.21 -19.14
C PHE A 297 14.21 26.09 -18.52
N ILE A 298 13.64 25.71 -17.36
CA ILE A 298 12.60 26.50 -16.69
C ILE A 298 13.14 27.87 -16.28
N THR A 299 14.30 27.91 -15.62
CA THR A 299 14.91 29.15 -15.13
C THR A 299 15.13 30.17 -16.26
N LEU A 300 15.56 29.70 -17.43
CA LEU A 300 15.82 30.55 -18.58
C LEU A 300 14.55 30.97 -19.34
N ASN A 301 13.50 30.14 -19.34
CA ASN A 301 12.41 30.26 -20.32
C ASN A 301 11.02 30.50 -19.72
N TRP A 302 10.85 30.54 -18.39
CA TRP A 302 9.51 30.62 -17.79
C TRP A 302 8.72 31.88 -18.19
N ARG A 303 9.39 33.04 -18.36
CA ARG A 303 8.74 34.27 -18.84
C ARG A 303 8.24 34.12 -20.27
N ARG A 304 9.11 33.62 -21.16
CA ARG A 304 8.77 33.35 -22.56
C ARG A 304 7.63 32.34 -22.67
N ALA A 305 7.65 31.29 -21.84
CA ALA A 305 6.57 30.32 -21.76
C ALA A 305 5.24 30.95 -21.31
N GLY A 306 5.29 31.93 -20.40
CA GLY A 306 4.14 32.73 -20.00
C GLY A 306 3.54 33.54 -21.15
N GLU A 307 4.37 34.24 -21.92
CA GLU A 307 3.95 35.01 -23.09
C GLU A 307 3.27 34.12 -24.15
N LEU A 308 3.94 33.03 -24.54
CA LEU A 308 3.42 32.07 -25.51
C LEU A 308 2.13 31.42 -25.00
N GLY A 309 2.09 31.07 -23.71
CA GLY A 309 0.92 30.47 -23.08
C GLY A 309 -0.28 31.41 -23.08
N LEU A 310 -0.07 32.69 -22.80
CA LEU A 310 -1.12 33.70 -22.78
C LEU A 310 -1.67 33.96 -24.19
N ALA A 311 -0.78 34.07 -25.18
CA ALA A 311 -1.17 34.21 -26.59
C ALA A 311 -2.02 33.02 -27.06
N HIS A 312 -1.60 31.78 -26.76
CA HIS A 312 -2.39 30.59 -27.07
C HIS A 312 -3.75 30.57 -26.37
N GLN A 313 -3.81 31.03 -25.12
CA GLN A 313 -5.07 31.12 -24.38
C GLN A 313 -6.03 32.14 -24.99
N GLN A 314 -5.52 33.30 -25.42
CA GLN A 314 -6.31 34.33 -26.10
C GLN A 314 -6.89 33.82 -27.43
N VAL A 315 -6.08 33.15 -28.24
CA VAL A 315 -6.54 32.53 -29.51
C VAL A 315 -7.65 31.52 -29.24
N ARG A 316 -7.46 30.59 -28.30
CA ARG A 316 -8.48 29.60 -27.94
C ARG A 316 -9.77 30.23 -27.40
N ALA A 317 -9.66 31.30 -26.62
CA ALA A 317 -10.82 32.03 -26.12
C ALA A 317 -11.61 32.65 -27.28
N MET A 318 -10.93 33.29 -28.24
CA MET A 318 -11.55 33.83 -29.45
C MET A 318 -12.25 32.76 -30.29
N GLU A 319 -11.60 31.62 -30.52
CA GLU A 319 -12.19 30.48 -31.24
C GLU A 319 -13.44 29.94 -30.52
N THR A 320 -13.38 29.83 -29.20
CA THR A 320 -14.51 29.36 -28.39
C THR A 320 -15.69 30.33 -28.48
N MET A 321 -15.43 31.64 -28.46
CA MET A 321 -16.46 32.67 -28.63
C MET A 321 -17.09 32.60 -30.01
N ARG A 322 -16.29 32.48 -31.07
CA ARG A 322 -16.77 32.29 -32.45
C ARG A 322 -17.63 31.02 -32.59
N ALA A 323 -17.21 29.92 -31.98
CA ALA A 323 -17.98 28.67 -31.99
C ALA A 323 -19.32 28.80 -31.26
N LYS A 324 -19.36 29.52 -30.13
CA LYS A 324 -20.61 29.82 -29.41
C LYS A 324 -21.55 30.70 -30.23
N GLU A 325 -21.02 31.72 -30.90
CA GLU A 325 -21.80 32.57 -31.80
C GLU A 325 -22.36 31.79 -32.99
N GLN A 326 -21.57 30.94 -33.62
CA GLN A 326 -22.04 30.07 -34.70
C GLN A 326 -23.14 29.12 -34.24
N LYS A 327 -23.00 28.52 -33.04
CA LYS A 327 -24.07 27.69 -32.46
C LYS A 327 -25.34 28.47 -32.20
N LYS A 328 -25.25 29.69 -31.65
CA LYS A 328 -26.41 30.57 -31.46
C LYS A 328 -27.09 30.94 -32.77
N ARG A 329 -26.31 31.26 -33.83
CA ARG A 329 -26.85 31.57 -35.16
C ARG A 329 -27.58 30.38 -35.77
N LYS A 330 -26.98 29.18 -35.72
CA LYS A 330 -27.62 27.95 -36.22
C LYS A 330 -28.93 27.63 -35.47
N ALA A 331 -28.94 27.81 -34.15
CA ALA A 331 -30.15 27.61 -33.36
C ALA A 331 -31.25 28.63 -33.70
N ALA A 332 -30.89 29.90 -33.92
CA ALA A 332 -31.84 30.93 -34.35
C ALA A 332 -32.39 30.65 -35.76
N GLU A 333 -31.56 30.23 -36.71
CA GLU A 333 -31.99 29.83 -38.06
C GLU A 333 -32.88 28.57 -38.05
N GLU A 334 -32.64 27.61 -37.16
CA GLU A 334 -33.55 26.47 -36.96
C GLU A 334 -34.90 26.88 -36.37
N MET A 335 -34.91 27.78 -35.38
CA MET A 335 -36.15 28.31 -34.81
C MET A 335 -36.97 29.10 -35.84
N ASP A 336 -36.32 29.92 -36.66
CA ASP A 336 -36.97 30.73 -37.71
C ASP A 336 -37.52 29.84 -38.85
N ARG A 337 -36.78 28.80 -39.25
CA ARG A 337 -37.29 27.78 -40.19
C ARG A 337 -38.49 27.03 -39.64
N HIS A 338 -38.53 26.73 -38.34
CA HIS A 338 -39.66 26.06 -37.71
C HIS A 338 -40.90 26.99 -37.62
N ALA A 339 -40.68 28.28 -37.38
CA ALA A 339 -41.73 29.29 -37.35
C ALA A 339 -42.33 29.55 -38.76
N CYS A 340 -41.51 29.63 -39.81
CA CYS A 340 -41.98 29.77 -41.19
C CYS A 340 -42.65 28.51 -41.77
N ALA A 341 -42.31 27.32 -41.27
CA ALA A 341 -42.99 26.07 -41.65
C ALA A 341 -44.39 25.93 -41.02
N ALA A 342 -44.67 26.67 -39.94
CA ALA A 342 -45.97 26.79 -39.31
C ALA A 342 -46.69 28.05 -39.83
N GLY A 343 -47.00 28.12 -41.13
CA GLY A 343 -47.78 29.21 -41.73
C GLY A 343 -49.20 29.31 -41.14
N PRO A 344 -49.85 30.49 -41.22
CA PRO A 344 -51.10 30.78 -40.51
C PRO A 344 -52.28 29.94 -41.02
N ILE A 345 -53.05 29.39 -40.08
CA ILE A 345 -54.29 28.62 -40.30
C ILE A 345 -55.37 29.51 -40.91
#